data_AF-A0A7Y9H5C1-F1
#
_entry.id   AF-A0A7Y9H5C1-F1
#
_cell.length_a   1.000
_cell.length_b   1.000
_cell.length_c   1.000
_cell.angle_alpha   90.00
_cell.angle_beta   90.00
_cell.angle_gamma   90.00
#
_symmetry.space_group_name_H-M   'P 1'
#
loop_
_entity.id
_entity.type
_entity.pdbx_description
1 polymer ?
#
loop_
_entity_poly.entity_id
_entity_poly.type
_entity_poly.pdbx_seq_one_letter_code
_entity_poly.pdbx_strand_id
1 'polypeptide(L)'
;MAENAYIDSAALHARALIDFFIKPKGFPSDIRRTDFAPDWTPAPDKAVARIKKDGWMLNKYLAHMTWERATPSAPSWNYPDLTEDVFDIAEAWCAHLAASDGDLSEYFAGQIKPARAALA
;
A
#
# COMPACT_ATOMS: atom_id res chain seq x y z
N MET A 1 1.08 -23.33 2.55
CA MET A 1 1.59 -22.71 3.79
C MET A 1 2.42 -21.45 3.50
N ALA A 2 3.44 -21.51 2.63
CA ALA A 2 4.22 -20.33 2.26
C ALA A 2 3.41 -19.23 1.55
N GLU A 3 2.50 -19.60 0.65
CA GLU A 3 1.62 -18.68 -0.09
C GLU A 3 0.80 -17.75 0.82
N ASN A 4 0.13 -18.28 1.84
CA ASN A 4 -0.59 -17.46 2.81
C ASN A 4 0.32 -16.50 3.57
N ALA A 5 1.56 -16.88 3.86
CA ALA A 5 2.53 -16.00 4.51
C ALA A 5 2.95 -14.85 3.58
N TYR A 6 3.07 -15.10 2.27
CA TYR A 6 3.33 -14.04 1.29
C TYR A 6 2.15 -13.08 1.17
N ILE A 7 0.92 -13.60 1.07
CA ILE A 7 -0.29 -12.77 1.00
C ILE A 7 -0.45 -11.94 2.27
N ASP A 8 -0.29 -12.55 3.45
CA ASP A 8 -0.39 -11.84 4.74
C ASP A 8 0.70 -10.76 4.87
N SER A 9 1.92 -11.05 4.42
CA SER A 9 3.03 -10.07 4.40
C SER A 9 2.71 -8.90 3.48
N ALA A 10 2.31 -9.19 2.25
CA ALA A 10 1.98 -8.17 1.27
C ALA A 10 0.79 -7.30 1.74
N ALA A 11 -0.22 -7.91 2.38
CA ALA A 11 -1.36 -7.20 2.93
C ALA A 11 -0.98 -6.28 4.09
N LEU A 12 -0.08 -6.77 4.96
CA LEU A 12 0.45 -5.99 6.07
C LEU A 12 1.23 -4.76 5.57
N HIS A 13 2.08 -4.94 4.57
CA HIS A 13 2.85 -3.85 3.99
C HIS A 13 1.98 -2.85 3.22
N ALA A 14 1.02 -3.34 2.42
CA ALA A 14 0.04 -2.47 1.76
C ALA A 14 -0.72 -1.62 2.78
N ARG A 15 -1.10 -2.21 3.91
CA ARG A 15 -1.78 -1.48 4.99
C ARG A 15 -0.93 -0.37 5.61
N ALA A 16 0.35 -0.65 5.87
CA ALA A 16 1.29 0.34 6.38
C ALA A 16 1.49 1.51 5.39
N LEU A 17 1.62 1.20 4.10
CA LEU A 17 1.75 2.21 3.04
C LEU A 17 0.48 3.07 2.91
N ILE A 18 -0.71 2.50 3.07
CA ILE A 18 -1.96 3.27 3.11
C ILE A 18 -1.95 4.28 4.27
N ASP A 19 -1.46 3.88 5.44
CA ASP A 19 -1.31 4.81 6.57
C ASP A 19 -0.33 5.94 6.26
N PHE A 20 0.81 5.61 5.64
CA PHE A 20 1.81 6.59 5.22
C PHE A 20 1.32 7.58 4.15
N PHE A 21 0.62 7.10 3.11
CA PHE A 21 0.22 7.91 1.96
C PHE A 21 -1.12 8.62 2.12
N ILE A 22 -2.12 7.93 2.68
CA ILE A 22 -3.53 8.35 2.55
C ILE A 22 -4.08 8.92 3.85
N LYS A 23 -3.70 8.37 5.00
CA LYS A 23 -4.40 8.74 6.24
C LYS A 23 -4.00 10.13 6.73
N PRO A 24 -4.98 11.04 6.94
CA PRO A 24 -4.71 12.37 7.46
C PRO A 24 -4.46 12.38 8.99
N LYS A 25 -4.81 11.28 9.68
CA LYS A 25 -4.75 11.15 11.14
C LYS A 25 -3.96 9.91 11.52
N GLY A 26 -3.10 10.07 12.51
CA GLY A 26 -2.21 9.05 13.09
C GLY A 26 -1.61 9.59 14.39
N PHE A 27 -0.71 8.84 15.00
CA PHE A 27 0.05 9.28 16.16
C PHE A 27 1.08 10.35 15.77
N PRO A 28 1.53 11.20 16.71
CA PRO A 28 2.59 12.19 16.44
C PRO A 28 3.93 11.57 16.04
N SER A 29 4.16 10.31 16.39
CA SER A 29 5.36 9.54 16.03
C SER A 29 5.27 8.85 14.67
N ASP A 30 4.11 8.87 14.01
CA ASP A 30 3.92 8.21 12.74
C ASP A 30 4.62 8.99 11.63
N ILE A 31 5.44 8.31 10.84
CA ILE A 31 6.05 8.84 9.64
C ILE A 31 4.96 8.98 8.56
N ARG A 32 4.94 10.12 7.87
CA ARG A 32 3.98 10.45 6.83
C ARG A 32 4.68 10.94 5.57
N ARG A 33 4.04 10.77 4.42
CA ARG A 33 4.54 11.35 3.17
C ARG A 33 4.80 12.86 3.25
N THR A 34 4.00 13.58 4.05
CA THR A 34 4.10 15.04 4.21
C THR A 34 5.34 15.46 4.96
N ASP A 35 6.00 14.54 5.68
CA ASP A 35 7.28 14.82 6.35
C ASP A 35 8.42 14.99 5.34
N PHE A 36 8.25 14.48 4.12
CA PHE A 36 9.25 14.53 3.04
C PHE A 36 8.82 15.41 1.87
N ALA A 37 7.53 15.42 1.50
CA ALA A 37 6.98 16.41 0.55
C ALA A 37 5.60 16.89 1.06
N PRO A 38 5.57 18.01 1.80
CA PRO A 38 4.36 18.57 2.40
C PRO A 38 3.27 18.89 1.37
N ASP A 39 3.67 19.37 0.19
CA ASP A 39 2.75 19.89 -0.83
C ASP A 39 2.23 18.84 -1.81
N TRP A 40 2.81 17.63 -1.80
CA TRP A 40 2.35 16.58 -2.67
C TRP A 40 0.96 16.11 -2.26
N THR A 41 0.19 15.61 -3.22
CA THR A 41 -1.11 14.99 -2.98
C THR A 41 -1.11 13.59 -3.55
N PRO A 42 -1.70 12.60 -2.85
CA PRO A 42 -1.73 11.23 -3.34
C PRO A 42 -2.43 11.14 -4.69
N ALA A 43 -1.79 10.41 -5.60
CA ALA A 43 -2.27 10.14 -6.95
C ALA A 43 -1.88 8.71 -7.33
N PRO A 44 -2.57 8.04 -8.26
CA PRO A 44 -3.70 8.55 -9.06
C PRO A 44 -5.04 8.57 -8.29
N ASP A 45 -5.92 9.52 -8.61
CA ASP A 45 -7.20 9.73 -7.92
C ASP A 45 -8.07 8.47 -7.83
N LYS A 46 -8.06 7.63 -8.87
CA LYS A 46 -8.83 6.38 -8.91
C LYS A 46 -8.34 5.39 -7.84
N ALA A 47 -7.03 5.20 -7.72
CA ALA A 47 -6.43 4.34 -6.70
C ALA A 47 -6.70 4.88 -5.30
N VAL A 48 -6.52 6.19 -5.11
CA VAL A 48 -6.82 6.88 -3.84
C VAL A 48 -8.29 6.70 -3.44
N ALA A 49 -9.22 6.85 -4.38
CA ALA A 49 -10.65 6.68 -4.14
C ALA A 49 -10.99 5.24 -3.74
N ARG A 50 -10.45 4.24 -4.44
CA ARG A 50 -10.63 2.82 -4.10
C ARG A 50 -10.05 2.48 -2.73
N ILE A 51 -8.83 2.90 -2.42
CA ILE A 51 -8.23 2.68 -1.10
C ILE A 51 -9.05 3.33 0.02
N LYS A 52 -9.56 4.54 -0.18
CA LYS A 52 -10.43 5.20 0.82
C LYS A 52 -11.74 4.44 1.03
N LYS A 53 -12.31 3.86 -0.04
CA LYS A 53 -13.56 3.11 0.00
C LYS A 53 -13.40 1.71 0.60
N ASP A 54 -12.38 0.99 0.15
CA ASP A 54 -12.25 -0.47 0.35
C ASP A 54 -11.04 -0.85 1.22
N GLY A 55 -10.15 0.08 1.56
CA GLY A 55 -8.94 -0.19 2.35
C GLY A 55 -9.19 -0.72 3.77
N TRP A 56 -10.41 -0.56 4.30
CA TRP A 56 -10.82 -1.20 5.56
C TRP A 56 -10.83 -2.74 5.47
N MET A 57 -10.98 -3.31 4.26
CA MET A 57 -10.95 -4.75 4.05
C MET A 57 -9.58 -5.36 4.39
N LEU A 58 -8.48 -4.62 4.19
CA LEU A 58 -7.14 -5.05 4.62
C LEU A 58 -7.05 -5.21 6.14
N ASN A 59 -7.67 -4.30 6.90
CA ASN A 59 -7.76 -4.46 8.36
C ASN A 59 -8.59 -5.68 8.73
N LYS A 60 -9.72 -5.91 8.04
CA LYS A 60 -10.54 -7.11 8.25
C LYS A 60 -9.72 -8.38 8.00
N TYR A 61 -8.96 -8.41 6.92
CA TYR A 61 -8.11 -9.53 6.53
C TYR A 61 -7.01 -9.84 7.57
N LEU A 62 -6.28 -8.80 8.00
CA LEU A 62 -5.12 -8.93 8.87
C LEU A 62 -5.47 -9.17 10.34
N ALA A 63 -6.46 -8.44 10.87
CA ALA A 63 -6.73 -8.40 12.30
C ALA A 63 -7.80 -9.41 12.76
N HIS A 64 -8.58 -9.98 11.84
CA HIS A 64 -9.68 -10.87 12.20
C HIS A 64 -9.47 -12.29 11.69
N MET A 65 -9.63 -13.25 12.59
CA MET A 65 -9.92 -14.64 12.22
C MET A 65 -11.35 -14.70 11.68
N THR A 66 -11.49 -14.90 10.38
CA THR A 66 -12.80 -14.97 9.72
C THR A 66 -13.03 -16.38 9.19
N TRP A 67 -14.30 -16.81 9.17
CA TRP A 67 -14.67 -18.09 8.55
C TRP A 67 -14.39 -18.13 7.04
N GLU A 68 -14.39 -16.96 6.38
CA GLU A 68 -14.02 -16.79 4.97
C GLU A 68 -12.58 -17.29 4.69
N ARG A 69 -11.67 -17.29 5.69
CA ARG A 69 -10.31 -17.86 5.57
C ARG A 69 -10.26 -19.39 5.75
N ALA A 70 -11.28 -19.97 6.38
CA ALA A 70 -11.38 -21.40 6.62
C ALA A 70 -12.20 -22.13 5.53
N THR A 71 -12.88 -21.37 4.67
CA THR A 71 -13.66 -21.92 3.56
C THR A 71 -12.80 -22.17 2.32
N PRO A 72 -13.10 -23.21 1.51
CA PRO A 72 -12.36 -23.50 0.27
C PRO A 72 -12.54 -22.45 -0.85
N SER A 73 -13.58 -21.62 -0.76
CA SER A 73 -13.84 -20.54 -1.71
C SER A 73 -12.91 -19.36 -1.46
N ALA A 74 -12.37 -18.77 -2.52
CA ALA A 74 -11.62 -17.53 -2.43
C ALA A 74 -12.47 -16.44 -1.75
N PRO A 75 -11.93 -15.70 -0.76
CA PRO A 75 -12.66 -14.60 -0.15
C PRO A 75 -13.05 -13.57 -1.21
N SER A 76 -14.21 -12.95 -1.05
CA SER A 76 -14.70 -11.90 -1.96
C SER A 76 -13.87 -10.61 -1.92
N TRP A 77 -12.85 -10.54 -1.08
CA TRP A 77 -12.05 -9.35 -0.87
C TRP A 77 -11.04 -9.20 -2.00
N ASN A 78 -11.09 -8.06 -2.68
CA ASN A 78 -10.24 -7.78 -3.83
C ASN A 78 -8.86 -7.27 -3.39
N TYR A 79 -8.12 -8.13 -2.69
CA TYR A 79 -6.81 -7.84 -2.13
C TYR A 79 -5.75 -7.47 -3.18
N PRO A 80 -5.64 -8.18 -4.32
CA PRO A 80 -4.67 -7.84 -5.36
C PRO A 80 -4.88 -6.42 -5.90
N ASP A 81 -6.12 -6.04 -6.20
CA ASP A 81 -6.43 -4.70 -6.72
C ASP A 81 -6.06 -3.58 -5.73
N LEU A 82 -6.30 -3.78 -4.43
CA LEU A 82 -5.87 -2.81 -3.41
C LEU A 82 -4.36 -2.70 -3.29
N THR A 83 -3.65 -3.80 -3.51
CA THR A 83 -2.17 -3.82 -3.44
C THR A 83 -1.57 -3.14 -4.66
N GLU A 84 -2.14 -3.38 -5.84
CA GLU A 84 -1.78 -2.66 -7.06
C GLU A 84 -2.05 -1.15 -6.95
N ASP A 85 -3.20 -0.76 -6.39
CA ASP A 85 -3.50 0.65 -6.13
C ASP A 85 -2.46 1.32 -5.22
N VAL A 86 -1.96 0.58 -4.22
CA VAL A 86 -0.89 1.07 -3.34
C VAL A 86 0.43 1.21 -4.09
N PHE A 87 0.77 0.27 -4.97
CA PHE A 87 1.95 0.36 -5.81
C PHE A 87 1.89 1.55 -6.76
N ASP A 88 0.75 1.79 -7.41
CA ASP A 88 0.57 2.95 -8.30
C ASP A 88 0.81 4.27 -7.56
N ILE A 89 0.35 4.38 -6.31
CA ILE A 89 0.59 5.56 -5.47
C ILE A 89 2.05 5.68 -5.07
N ALA A 90 2.69 4.56 -4.71
CA ALA A 90 4.11 4.54 -4.34
C ALA A 90 5.02 4.93 -5.51
N GLU A 91 4.70 4.48 -6.72
CA GLU A 91 5.42 4.87 -7.94
C GLU A 91 5.24 6.36 -8.25
N ALA A 92 4.01 6.89 -8.17
CA ALA A 92 3.73 8.31 -8.35
C ALA A 92 4.48 9.18 -7.32
N TRP A 93 4.58 8.70 -6.09
CA TRP A 93 5.35 9.35 -5.04
C TRP A 93 6.84 9.39 -5.35
N CYS A 94 7.42 8.26 -5.77
CA CYS A 94 8.84 8.21 -6.12
C CYS A 94 9.17 9.07 -7.33
N ALA A 95 8.29 9.11 -8.33
CA ALA A 95 8.43 10.00 -9.47
C ALA A 95 8.39 11.48 -9.04
N HIS A 96 7.56 11.83 -8.06
CA HIS A 96 7.58 13.17 -7.49
C HIS A 96 8.88 13.47 -6.76
N LEU A 97 9.34 12.56 -5.90
CA LEU A 97 10.61 12.72 -5.19
C LEU A 97 11.79 12.88 -6.18
N ALA A 98 11.78 12.18 -7.30
CA ALA A 98 12.80 12.29 -8.36
C ALA A 98 12.93 13.70 -8.93
N ALA A 99 11.80 14.41 -9.04
CA ALA A 99 11.78 15.77 -9.55
C ALA A 99 12.33 16.78 -8.52
N SER A 100 12.34 16.43 -7.23
CA SER A 100 12.82 17.27 -6.13
C SER A 100 14.21 16.90 -5.61
N ASP A 101 14.59 15.62 -5.67
CA ASP A 101 15.82 15.05 -5.13
C ASP A 101 16.15 13.71 -5.85
N GLY A 102 17.16 13.74 -6.72
CA GLY A 102 17.52 12.61 -7.58
C GLY A 102 18.00 11.37 -6.81
N ASP A 103 18.74 11.57 -5.71
CA ASP A 103 19.34 10.47 -4.93
C ASP A 103 18.25 9.68 -4.18
N LEU A 104 17.26 10.37 -3.63
CA LEU A 104 16.11 9.73 -2.96
C LEU A 104 15.28 8.90 -3.94
N SER A 105 15.10 9.38 -5.18
CA SER A 105 14.36 8.64 -6.20
C SER A 105 15.02 7.35 -6.60
N GLU A 106 16.33 7.37 -6.89
CA GLU A 106 17.05 6.15 -7.27
C GLU A 106 16.97 5.09 -6.16
N TYR A 107 17.11 5.52 -4.90
CA TYR A 107 16.98 4.63 -3.75
C TYR A 107 15.60 3.94 -3.72
N PHE A 108 14.50 4.70 -3.80
CA PHE A 108 13.16 4.11 -3.70
C PHE A 108 12.74 3.33 -4.95
N ALA A 109 13.08 3.81 -6.15
CA ALA A 109 12.77 3.12 -7.41
C ALA A 109 13.44 1.74 -7.48
N GLY A 110 14.65 1.61 -6.93
CA GLY A 110 15.36 0.34 -6.81
C GLY A 110 14.69 -0.68 -5.89
N GLN A 111 13.80 -0.25 -4.98
CA GLN A 111 13.07 -1.13 -4.06
C GLN A 111 11.67 -1.49 -4.57
N ILE A 112 10.96 -0.56 -5.20
CA ILE A 112 9.55 -0.74 -5.58
C ILE A 112 9.37 -1.71 -6.75
N LYS A 113 10.17 -1.56 -7.83
CA LYS A 113 10.01 -2.40 -9.04
C LYS A 113 10.23 -3.89 -8.76
N PRO A 114 11.28 -4.30 -8.01
CA PRO A 114 11.45 -5.71 -7.65
C PRO A 114 10.32 -6.22 -6.75
N ALA A 115 9.83 -5.41 -5.82
CA ALA A 115 8.75 -5.79 -4.91
C ALA A 115 7.43 -6.06 -5.67
N ARG A 116 7.07 -5.21 -6.64
CA ARG A 116 5.88 -5.41 -7.47
C ARG A 116 6.00 -6.68 -8.34
N ALA A 117 7.16 -6.91 -8.95
CA ALA A 117 7.40 -8.10 -9.77
C ALA A 117 7.34 -9.42 -8.98
N ALA A 118 7.65 -9.39 -7.68
CA ALA A 118 7.57 -10.55 -6.81
C ALA A 118 6.14 -10.91 -6.37
N LEU A 119 5.16 -10.02 -6.62
CA LEU A 119 3.76 -10.17 -6.21
C LEU A 119 2.79 -10.39 -7.38
N ALA A 120 3.28 -10.33 -8.63
CA ALA A 120 2.54 -10.61 -9.87
C ALA A 120 2.67 -12.08 -10.29
#